data_AF-A0AAQ5ZEB6-F1
#
_entry.id   AF-A0AAQ5ZEB6-F1
#
_cell.length_a   1.000
_cell.length_b   1.000
_cell.length_c   1.000
_cell.angle_alpha   90.00
_cell.angle_beta   90.00
_cell.angle_gamma   90.00
#
_symmetry.space_group_name_H-M   'P 1'
#
loop_
_entity.id
_entity.type
_entity.pdbx_description
1 polymer ?
#
loop_
_entity_poly.entity_id
_entity_poly.type
_entity_poly.pdbx_seq_one_letter_code
_entity_poly.pdbx_strand_id
1 'polypeptide(L)'
;MVDFLAENNLCGQAILRIVSRGNAIIAELLRLSDFIPAVFRLKDRSDQQKYGDIICDFSYFKGPEYYEGKLEAKPELQDLDEEFRENNIEILSRFYLAFESVHKYIVDLNRYLDDLYEGVYIQQTLETVLLNEDGKQLLCEALYLYGVMLLVIDHKIEGEVRERMLVSYYRYSAARSSADSNLDDICKLLRSTGYSSQPGAKRPANYPESYFQRVPISATFISMVIGRLRSDDIYNQVSAYPLPEHRSTALANQSAMLYVCLFFSPSILQTQQAKMREIVDKYFPDNWVISIYMGITVNLVEAWEPYKAAKTALNYTLDSANIKEQATRYAASMETLRPQVQQLLKEGFLREEIILDNIPKLLNCLRDCNVAIRWLMLHSAESAYDPNNKRLRQMKDQVLNDSKYNPKILFQLLLDTAQFEFTLKEMFKQMLTEKQIKWESYKKEGSERMTELAEVFSGVKPLTRVEKNENLQAWFREISKQIESLNYEDSTAAGRKTVQLIQALVEVQEFHQLESNLQVCQFLADTRKFLHQMIRTINIKEEVLITMQIVGDLSYAWQIIDRYRRPAECLTVLLWRAGGLRQKGAV
;
A
#
# COMPACT_ATOMS: atom_id res chain seq x y z
N MET A 1 -19.91 -17.43 -10.08
CA MET A 1 -20.29 -16.45 -9.05
C MET A 1 -20.30 -15.10 -9.74
N VAL A 2 -21.38 -14.32 -9.65
CA VAL A 2 -21.41 -12.98 -10.25
C VAL A 2 -20.34 -12.13 -9.54
N ASP A 3 -19.49 -11.45 -10.30
CA ASP A 3 -18.47 -10.54 -9.78
C ASP A 3 -19.13 -9.51 -8.83
N PHE A 4 -18.61 -9.39 -7.61
CA PHE A 4 -19.18 -8.51 -6.60
C PHE A 4 -19.09 -7.04 -7.02
N LEU A 5 -18.06 -6.69 -7.79
CA LEU A 5 -17.80 -5.34 -8.26
C LEU A 5 -18.34 -5.09 -9.66
N ALA A 6 -19.11 -6.01 -10.24
CA ALA A 6 -19.77 -5.78 -11.53
C ALA A 6 -20.69 -4.55 -11.48
N GLU A 7 -20.79 -3.82 -12.59
CA GLU A 7 -21.60 -2.57 -12.68
C GLU A 7 -23.08 -2.78 -12.32
N ASN A 8 -23.61 -3.98 -12.55
CA ASN A 8 -24.98 -4.36 -12.23
C ASN A 8 -25.17 -4.80 -10.77
N ASN A 9 -24.11 -4.99 -10.00
CA ASN A 9 -24.19 -5.30 -8.57
C ASN A 9 -24.23 -4.00 -7.75
N LEU A 10 -25.44 -3.48 -7.52
CA LEU A 10 -25.66 -2.24 -6.78
C LEU A 10 -25.08 -2.26 -5.36
N CYS A 11 -25.06 -3.43 -4.71
CA CYS A 11 -24.50 -3.60 -3.36
C CYS A 11 -22.99 -3.36 -3.36
N GLY A 12 -22.26 -4.01 -4.27
CA GLY A 12 -20.81 -3.83 -4.40
C GLY A 12 -20.44 -2.43 -4.89
N GLN A 13 -21.18 -1.90 -5.85
CA GLN A 13 -20.97 -0.54 -6.38
C GLN A 13 -21.21 0.54 -5.32
N ALA A 14 -22.21 0.37 -4.43
CA ALA A 14 -22.48 1.33 -3.36
C ALA A 14 -21.31 1.44 -2.38
N ILE A 15 -20.82 0.30 -1.85
CA ILE A 15 -19.69 0.31 -0.91
C ILE A 15 -18.38 0.76 -1.59
N LEU A 16 -18.15 0.37 -2.85
CA LEU A 16 -17.01 0.83 -3.64
C LEU A 16 -17.01 2.37 -3.78
N ARG A 17 -18.17 2.97 -4.06
CA ARG A 17 -18.30 4.44 -4.14
C ARG A 17 -18.05 5.12 -2.79
N ILE A 18 -18.54 4.55 -1.69
CA ILE A 18 -18.28 5.07 -0.34
C ILE A 18 -16.77 5.06 -0.09
N VAL A 19 -16.09 3.92 -0.25
CA VAL A 19 -14.64 3.78 -0.04
C VAL A 19 -13.83 4.73 -0.94
N SER A 20 -14.19 4.85 -2.23
CA SER A 20 -13.55 5.78 -3.17
C SER A 20 -13.69 7.24 -2.71
N ARG A 21 -14.90 7.67 -2.31
CA ARG A 21 -15.11 9.00 -1.71
C ARG A 21 -14.27 9.20 -0.46
N GLY A 22 -14.09 8.16 0.35
CA GLY A 22 -13.29 8.25 1.56
C GLY A 22 -11.82 8.60 1.30
N ASN A 23 -11.21 7.98 0.29
CA ASN A 23 -9.86 8.33 -0.13
C ASN A 23 -9.77 9.78 -0.65
N ALA A 24 -10.76 10.21 -1.46
CA ALA A 24 -10.82 11.58 -1.97
C ALA A 24 -10.97 12.63 -0.85
N ILE A 25 -11.79 12.35 0.17
CA ILE A 25 -11.96 13.23 1.33
C ILE A 25 -10.65 13.40 2.09
N ILE A 26 -9.92 12.30 2.37
CA ILE A 26 -8.64 12.38 3.08
C ILE A 26 -7.62 13.17 2.26
N ALA A 27 -7.57 12.97 0.94
CA ALA A 27 -6.70 13.73 0.05
C ALA A 27 -7.02 15.24 0.09
N GLU A 28 -8.30 15.61 0.07
CA GLU A 28 -8.71 17.02 0.17
C GLU A 28 -8.38 17.62 1.55
N LEU A 29 -8.61 16.87 2.64
CA LEU A 29 -8.24 17.30 3.99
C LEU A 29 -6.74 17.55 4.13
N LEU A 30 -5.91 16.64 3.61
CA LEU A 30 -4.46 16.81 3.61
C LEU A 30 -4.06 18.03 2.77
N ARG A 31 -4.62 18.19 1.58
CA ARG A 31 -4.37 19.35 0.72
C ARG A 31 -4.75 20.65 1.40
N LEU A 32 -5.97 20.76 1.93
CA LEU A 32 -6.46 21.97 2.60
C LEU A 32 -5.67 22.31 3.86
N SER A 33 -5.09 21.31 4.54
CA SER A 33 -4.30 21.58 5.74
C SER A 33 -3.09 22.49 5.51
N ASP A 34 -2.56 22.50 4.29
CA ASP A 34 -1.47 23.40 3.89
C ASP A 34 -1.94 24.84 3.59
N PHE A 35 -3.26 25.06 3.47
CA PHE A 35 -3.88 26.34 3.11
C PHE A 35 -4.74 26.94 4.24
N ILE A 36 -4.54 26.51 5.49
CA ILE A 36 -5.20 27.11 6.66
C ILE A 36 -4.75 28.58 6.79
N PRO A 37 -5.65 29.58 6.68
CA PRO A 37 -5.26 30.98 6.78
C PRO A 37 -4.71 31.29 8.18
N ALA A 38 -3.54 31.94 8.25
CA ALA A 38 -2.82 32.16 9.50
C ALA A 38 -3.63 32.96 10.53
N VAL A 39 -4.46 33.90 10.06
CA VAL A 39 -5.33 34.75 10.88
C VAL A 39 -6.26 33.95 11.80
N PHE A 40 -6.73 32.77 11.40
CA PHE A 40 -7.59 31.92 12.23
C PHE A 40 -6.85 31.28 13.42
N ARG A 41 -5.52 31.21 13.35
CA ARG A 41 -4.71 30.69 14.45
C ARG A 41 -4.60 31.70 15.59
N LEU A 42 -4.74 33.00 15.32
CA LEU A 42 -4.60 34.10 16.30
C LEU A 42 -3.35 33.95 17.19
N LYS A 43 -2.21 33.57 16.60
CA LYS A 43 -0.96 33.33 17.36
C LYS A 43 -0.31 34.63 17.82
N ASP A 44 -0.36 35.66 16.99
CA ASP A 44 0.31 36.93 17.24
C ASP A 44 -0.60 37.92 17.96
N ARG A 45 -0.01 38.75 18.84
CA ARG A 45 -0.75 39.79 19.57
C ARG A 45 -1.40 40.81 18.63
N SER A 46 -0.80 41.07 17.47
CA SER A 46 -1.37 41.94 16.44
C SER A 46 -2.67 41.38 15.88
N ASP A 47 -2.68 40.08 15.56
CA ASP A 47 -3.86 39.41 15.00
C ASP A 47 -4.96 39.30 16.05
N GLN A 48 -4.61 39.02 17.30
CA GLN A 48 -5.56 39.02 18.41
C GLN A 48 -6.20 40.40 18.61
N GLN A 49 -5.42 41.48 18.56
CA GLN A 49 -5.93 42.84 18.71
C GLN A 49 -6.79 43.28 17.52
N LYS A 50 -6.39 42.91 16.30
CA LYS A 50 -7.09 43.32 15.07
C LYS A 50 -8.35 42.47 14.81
N TYR A 51 -8.24 41.15 14.88
CA TYR A 51 -9.28 40.22 14.42
C TYR A 51 -10.02 39.49 15.54
N GLY A 52 -9.56 39.60 16.79
CA GLY A 52 -10.16 38.87 17.93
C GLY A 52 -11.63 39.23 18.22
N ASP A 53 -12.08 40.40 17.76
CA ASP A 53 -13.47 40.85 17.92
C ASP A 53 -14.40 40.31 16.82
N ILE A 54 -13.87 39.86 15.67
CA ILE A 54 -14.66 39.35 14.52
C ILE A 54 -14.55 37.81 14.36
N ILE A 55 -13.42 37.23 14.77
CA ILE A 55 -13.17 35.78 14.71
C ILE A 55 -13.65 35.13 16.01
N CYS A 56 -14.78 34.44 15.94
CA CYS A 56 -15.38 33.76 17.08
C CYS A 56 -15.24 32.24 16.95
N ASP A 57 -15.09 31.52 18.06
CA ASP A 57 -15.19 30.06 18.10
C ASP A 57 -16.64 29.62 18.41
N PHE A 58 -16.86 28.34 18.72
CA PHE A 58 -18.20 27.81 19.01
C PHE A 58 -18.92 28.45 20.20
N SER A 59 -18.27 29.30 20.99
CA SER A 59 -18.93 30.17 21.97
C SER A 59 -19.95 31.12 21.32
N TYR A 60 -19.76 31.49 20.05
CA TYR A 60 -20.69 32.29 19.27
C TYR A 60 -22.13 31.76 19.33
N PHE A 61 -22.30 30.45 19.13
CA PHE A 61 -23.62 29.81 19.10
C PHE A 61 -24.36 29.83 20.45
N LYS A 62 -23.70 30.20 21.56
CA LYS A 62 -24.34 30.31 22.88
C LYS A 62 -24.97 31.68 23.13
N GLY A 63 -24.62 32.70 22.35
CA GLY A 63 -25.19 34.03 22.46
C GLY A 63 -24.85 34.89 21.25
N PRO A 64 -25.38 34.57 20.05
CA PRO A 64 -25.08 35.29 18.82
C PRO A 64 -25.35 36.80 18.94
N GLU A 65 -26.40 37.19 19.66
CA GLU A 65 -26.82 38.59 19.82
C GLU A 65 -25.75 39.46 20.48
N TYR A 66 -24.96 38.89 21.38
CA TYR A 66 -23.85 39.59 22.02
C TYR A 66 -22.75 39.94 21.01
N TYR A 67 -22.39 38.99 20.14
CA TYR A 67 -21.34 39.18 19.15
C TYR A 67 -21.80 40.11 18.03
N GLU A 68 -23.00 39.89 17.48
CA GLU A 68 -23.55 40.75 16.43
C GLU A 68 -23.79 42.17 16.95
N GLY A 69 -24.34 42.34 18.16
CA GLY A 69 -24.52 43.68 18.76
C GLY A 69 -23.20 44.43 18.99
N LYS A 70 -22.10 43.72 19.29
CA LYS A 70 -20.76 44.33 19.42
C LYS A 70 -20.21 44.81 18.06
N LEU A 71 -20.49 44.06 17.00
CA LEU A 71 -20.10 44.42 15.63
C LEU A 71 -20.92 45.59 15.12
N GLU A 72 -22.25 45.55 15.30
CA GLU A 72 -23.17 46.61 14.90
C GLU A 72 -22.91 47.94 15.60
N ALA A 73 -22.42 47.90 16.84
CA ALA A 73 -22.12 49.10 17.61
C ALA A 73 -20.90 49.90 17.11
N LYS A 74 -20.05 49.32 16.25
CA LYS A 74 -18.81 49.95 15.79
C LYS A 74 -18.65 49.85 14.26
N PRO A 75 -18.80 50.96 13.51
CA PRO A 75 -18.62 50.96 12.05
C PRO A 75 -17.25 50.38 11.61
N GLU A 76 -16.18 50.69 12.34
CA GLU A 76 -14.83 50.18 12.06
C GLU A 76 -14.75 48.65 12.11
N LEU A 77 -15.55 47.99 12.97
CA LEU A 77 -15.59 46.52 13.03
C LEU A 77 -16.43 45.93 11.89
N GLN A 78 -17.46 46.64 11.42
CA GLN A 78 -18.26 46.21 10.27
C GLN A 78 -17.42 46.25 8.99
N ASP A 79 -16.71 47.35 8.75
CA ASP A 79 -15.82 47.49 7.59
C ASP A 79 -14.74 46.39 7.61
N LEU A 80 -14.18 46.10 8.79
CA LEU A 80 -13.19 45.06 8.96
C LEU A 80 -13.77 43.65 8.76
N ASP A 81 -14.98 43.37 9.24
CA ASP A 81 -15.65 42.07 9.07
C ASP A 81 -16.02 41.81 7.60
N GLU A 82 -16.46 42.84 6.85
CA GLU A 82 -16.72 42.72 5.41
C GLU A 82 -15.42 42.52 4.62
N GLU A 83 -14.36 43.29 4.89
CA GLU A 83 -13.03 43.08 4.28
C GLU A 83 -12.52 41.66 4.59
N PHE A 84 -12.71 41.19 5.83
CA PHE A 84 -12.28 39.85 6.22
C PHE A 84 -13.08 38.76 5.50
N ARG A 85 -14.39 38.96 5.34
CA ARG A 85 -15.28 38.08 4.57
C ARG A 85 -14.85 37.97 3.12
N GLU A 86 -14.69 39.09 2.41
CA GLU A 86 -14.30 39.11 1.00
C GLU A 86 -12.99 38.35 0.75
N ASN A 87 -12.02 38.49 1.66
CA ASN A 87 -10.72 37.84 1.56
C ASN A 87 -10.73 36.34 1.89
N ASN A 88 -11.68 35.84 2.70
CA ASN A 88 -11.63 34.48 3.24
C ASN A 88 -12.81 33.58 2.84
N ILE A 89 -13.91 34.11 2.29
CA ILE A 89 -15.12 33.33 2.06
C ILE A 89 -14.92 32.14 1.10
N GLU A 90 -14.06 32.28 0.08
CA GLU A 90 -13.78 31.19 -0.86
C GLU A 90 -13.05 30.02 -0.18
N ILE A 91 -12.01 30.30 0.60
CA ILE A 91 -11.26 29.26 1.31
C ILE A 91 -12.11 28.64 2.43
N LEU A 92 -12.89 29.46 3.15
CA LEU A 92 -13.84 28.98 4.16
C LEU A 92 -14.88 28.04 3.56
N SER A 93 -15.42 28.36 2.37
CA SER A 93 -16.36 27.50 1.65
C SER A 93 -15.74 26.13 1.32
N ARG A 94 -14.46 26.11 0.91
CA ARG A 94 -13.75 24.86 0.64
C ARG A 94 -13.53 24.01 1.89
N PHE A 95 -13.15 24.63 3.00
CA PHE A 95 -13.05 23.93 4.30
C PHE A 95 -14.40 23.38 4.74
N TYR A 96 -15.47 24.16 4.65
CA TYR A 96 -16.82 23.70 4.98
C TYR A 96 -17.24 22.49 4.13
N LEU A 97 -17.05 22.52 2.81
CA LEU A 97 -17.40 21.40 1.93
C LEU A 97 -16.60 20.13 2.26
N ALA A 98 -15.32 20.26 2.62
CA ALA A 98 -14.51 19.12 3.06
C ALA A 98 -15.03 18.52 4.38
N PHE A 99 -15.39 19.38 5.34
CA PHE A 99 -15.99 19.02 6.61
C PHE A 99 -17.36 18.37 6.48
N GLU A 100 -18.23 18.93 5.64
CA GLU A 100 -19.52 18.36 5.28
C GLU A 100 -19.35 16.98 4.63
N SER A 101 -18.36 16.81 3.75
CA SER A 101 -18.09 15.54 3.09
C SER A 101 -17.72 14.43 4.08
N VAL A 102 -17.03 14.74 5.18
CA VAL A 102 -16.70 13.78 6.25
C VAL A 102 -17.98 13.34 6.98
N HIS A 103 -18.87 14.27 7.30
CA HIS A 103 -20.16 13.95 7.92
C HIS A 103 -21.03 13.11 6.97
N LYS A 104 -21.11 13.52 5.70
CA LYS A 104 -21.85 12.79 4.66
C LYS A 104 -21.33 11.38 4.44
N TYR A 105 -20.00 11.18 4.47
CA TYR A 105 -19.39 9.87 4.36
C TYR A 105 -19.95 8.88 5.39
N ILE A 106 -20.02 9.30 6.66
CA ILE A 106 -20.49 8.40 7.72
C ILE A 106 -21.99 8.20 7.68
N VAL A 107 -22.76 9.22 7.29
CA VAL A 107 -24.21 9.08 7.04
C VAL A 107 -24.48 8.10 5.91
N ASP A 108 -23.76 8.20 4.79
CA ASP A 108 -23.87 7.29 3.65
C ASP A 108 -23.47 5.85 4.05
N LEU A 109 -22.43 5.68 4.87
CA LEU A 109 -22.01 4.37 5.36
C LEU A 109 -23.06 3.74 6.28
N ASN A 110 -23.58 4.50 7.24
CA ASN A 110 -24.65 4.01 8.12
C ASN A 110 -25.90 3.64 7.30
N ARG A 111 -26.27 4.47 6.31
CA ARG A 111 -27.39 4.16 5.43
C ARG A 111 -27.16 2.88 4.63
N TYR A 112 -25.96 2.65 4.13
CA TYR A 112 -25.61 1.41 3.44
C TYR A 112 -25.72 0.18 4.35
N LEU A 113 -25.33 0.30 5.61
CA LEU A 113 -25.48 -0.78 6.61
C LEU A 113 -26.96 -1.04 6.93
N ASP A 114 -27.77 0.02 7.03
CA ASP A 114 -29.21 -0.09 7.23
C ASP A 114 -29.87 -0.76 6.02
N ASP A 115 -29.50 -0.39 4.79
CA ASP A 115 -30.00 -0.99 3.55
C ASP A 115 -29.66 -2.49 3.46
N LEU A 116 -28.48 -2.91 3.95
CA LEU A 116 -28.12 -4.33 4.08
C LEU A 116 -28.96 -5.06 5.13
N TYR A 117 -29.28 -4.40 6.24
CA TYR A 117 -30.10 -4.97 7.31
C TYR A 117 -31.58 -5.07 6.92
N GLU A 118 -32.11 -4.06 6.23
CA GLU A 118 -33.49 -3.99 5.71
C GLU A 118 -33.70 -4.90 4.48
N GLY A 119 -32.62 -5.46 3.91
CA GLY A 119 -32.69 -6.34 2.75
C GLY A 119 -32.98 -5.62 1.43
N VAL A 120 -32.61 -4.34 1.33
CA VAL A 120 -32.73 -3.53 0.09
C VAL A 120 -31.92 -4.16 -1.05
N TYR A 121 -30.76 -4.72 -0.71
CA TYR A 121 -29.94 -5.48 -1.65
C TYR A 121 -30.36 -6.95 -1.66
N ILE A 122 -31.01 -7.38 -2.75
CA ILE A 122 -31.50 -8.75 -2.92
C ILE A 122 -30.36 -9.76 -2.71
N GLN A 123 -30.57 -10.73 -1.80
CA GLN A 123 -29.61 -11.78 -1.44
C GLN A 123 -28.28 -11.28 -0.85
N GLN A 124 -28.18 -10.00 -0.47
CA GLN A 124 -27.01 -9.46 0.21
C GLN A 124 -27.37 -9.06 1.64
N THR A 125 -26.50 -9.46 2.55
CA THR A 125 -26.53 -9.16 3.98
C THR A 125 -25.11 -8.77 4.39
N LEU A 126 -24.94 -8.21 5.58
CA LEU A 126 -23.61 -7.91 6.09
C LEU A 126 -22.71 -9.16 6.12
N GLU A 127 -23.27 -10.31 6.50
CA GLU A 127 -22.58 -11.60 6.53
C GLU A 127 -22.13 -12.05 5.15
N THR A 128 -23.01 -12.01 4.15
CA THR A 128 -22.67 -12.46 2.78
C THR A 128 -21.62 -11.56 2.14
N VAL A 129 -21.68 -10.25 2.38
CA VAL A 129 -20.66 -9.30 1.90
C VAL A 129 -19.31 -9.57 2.56
N LEU A 130 -19.28 -9.87 3.86
CA LEU A 130 -18.04 -10.22 4.58
C LEU A 130 -17.46 -11.60 4.23
N LEU A 131 -18.24 -12.47 3.57
CA LEU A 131 -17.75 -13.74 3.01
C LEU A 131 -17.18 -13.56 1.60
N ASN A 132 -17.45 -12.44 0.93
CA ASN A 132 -16.88 -12.11 -0.36
C ASN A 132 -15.49 -11.46 -0.20
N GLU A 133 -14.54 -11.80 -1.09
CA GLU A 133 -13.16 -11.30 -1.03
C GLU A 133 -13.07 -9.77 -1.19
N ASP A 134 -13.82 -9.19 -2.12
CA ASP A 134 -13.84 -7.73 -2.34
C ASP A 134 -14.71 -7.04 -1.27
N GLY A 135 -15.87 -7.63 -0.96
CA GLY A 135 -16.79 -7.12 0.05
C GLY A 135 -16.16 -6.97 1.42
N LYS A 136 -15.42 -7.98 1.90
CA LYS A 136 -14.73 -7.91 3.19
C LYS A 136 -13.63 -6.83 3.20
N GLN A 137 -12.90 -6.66 2.10
CA GLN A 137 -11.89 -5.60 1.99
C GLN A 137 -12.55 -4.22 2.09
N LEU A 138 -13.58 -3.97 1.27
CA LEU A 138 -14.26 -2.68 1.19
C LEU A 138 -14.96 -2.30 2.51
N LEU A 139 -15.59 -3.26 3.19
CA LEU A 139 -16.19 -3.02 4.51
C LEU A 139 -15.15 -2.68 5.58
N CYS A 140 -14.00 -3.35 5.57
CA CYS A 140 -12.91 -3.03 6.49
C CYS A 140 -12.30 -1.65 6.17
N GLU A 141 -12.11 -1.34 4.89
CA GLU A 141 -11.63 -0.03 4.43
C GLU A 141 -12.61 1.08 4.80
N ALA A 142 -13.92 0.86 4.70
CA ALA A 142 -14.91 1.89 5.01
C ALA A 142 -14.84 2.38 6.46
N LEU A 143 -14.77 1.44 7.42
CA LEU A 143 -14.63 1.80 8.84
C LEU A 143 -13.27 2.48 9.13
N TYR A 144 -12.21 1.93 8.55
CA TYR A 144 -10.85 2.45 8.70
C TYR A 144 -10.72 3.89 8.15
N LEU A 145 -11.22 4.15 6.94
CA LEU A 145 -11.10 5.46 6.29
C LEU A 145 -11.83 6.53 7.10
N TYR A 146 -13.02 6.24 7.66
CA TYR A 146 -13.68 7.17 8.57
C TYR A 146 -12.81 7.52 9.77
N GLY A 147 -12.24 6.51 10.44
CA GLY A 147 -11.33 6.74 11.56
C GLY A 147 -10.10 7.54 11.17
N VAL A 148 -9.53 7.30 9.98
CA VAL A 148 -8.41 8.10 9.46
C VAL A 148 -8.83 9.55 9.21
N MET A 149 -10.01 9.82 8.63
CA MET A 149 -10.50 11.19 8.46
C MET A 149 -10.50 11.94 9.79
N LEU A 150 -11.08 11.35 10.84
CA LEU A 150 -11.14 11.97 12.17
C LEU A 150 -9.73 12.27 12.71
N LEU A 151 -8.82 11.29 12.64
CA LEU A 151 -7.44 11.46 13.10
C LEU A 151 -6.67 12.52 12.29
N VAL A 152 -6.85 12.56 10.97
CA VAL A 152 -6.20 13.53 10.08
C VAL A 152 -6.68 14.94 10.39
N ILE A 153 -7.99 15.13 10.56
CA ILE A 153 -8.56 16.44 10.89
C ILE A 153 -7.94 16.96 12.19
N ASP A 154 -7.93 16.18 13.26
CA ASP A 154 -7.37 16.59 14.55
C ASP A 154 -5.85 16.81 14.49
N HIS A 155 -5.13 16.01 13.71
CA HIS A 155 -3.69 16.10 13.59
C HIS A 155 -3.24 17.33 12.77
N LYS A 156 -4.00 17.69 11.73
CA LYS A 156 -3.63 18.70 10.74
C LYS A 156 -4.33 20.04 10.92
N ILE A 157 -5.52 20.06 11.53
CA ILE A 157 -6.35 21.25 11.68
C ILE A 157 -6.73 21.41 13.15
N GLU A 158 -6.09 22.35 13.84
CA GLU A 158 -6.25 22.55 15.27
C GLU A 158 -7.73 22.79 15.65
N GLY A 159 -8.17 22.27 16.81
CA GLY A 159 -9.57 22.34 17.24
C GLY A 159 -10.16 23.75 17.20
N GLU A 160 -9.50 24.71 17.86
CA GLU A 160 -9.94 26.10 17.88
C GLU A 160 -10.00 26.73 16.47
N VAL A 161 -9.05 26.36 15.60
CA VAL A 161 -8.99 26.89 14.24
C VAL A 161 -10.15 26.39 13.41
N ARG A 162 -10.50 25.09 13.53
CA ARG A 162 -11.71 24.52 12.89
C ARG A 162 -12.97 25.21 13.35
N GLU A 163 -13.13 25.39 14.66
CA GLU A 163 -14.30 26.06 15.23
C GLU A 163 -14.45 27.49 14.70
N ARG A 164 -13.36 28.25 14.68
CA ARG A 164 -13.33 29.62 14.15
C ARG A 164 -13.67 29.70 12.67
N MET A 165 -13.09 28.82 11.85
CA MET A 165 -13.42 28.77 10.41
C MET A 165 -14.88 28.42 10.17
N LEU A 166 -15.44 27.46 10.91
CA LEU A 166 -16.86 27.08 10.79
C LEU A 166 -17.80 28.21 11.19
N VAL A 167 -17.49 28.94 12.27
CA VAL A 167 -18.30 30.08 12.71
C VAL A 167 -18.21 31.24 11.74
N SER A 168 -17.02 31.58 11.25
CA SER A 168 -16.87 32.60 10.21
C SER A 168 -17.63 32.22 8.93
N TYR A 169 -17.54 30.96 8.49
CA TYR A 169 -18.31 30.49 7.34
C TYR A 169 -19.82 30.63 7.58
N TYR A 170 -20.32 30.23 8.75
CA TYR A 170 -21.71 30.37 9.13
C TYR A 170 -22.18 31.83 9.08
N ARG A 171 -21.46 32.74 9.75
CA ARG A 171 -21.80 34.18 9.78
C ARG A 171 -21.86 34.78 8.38
N TYR A 172 -20.87 34.47 7.53
CA TYR A 172 -20.78 35.04 6.18
C TYR A 172 -21.71 34.39 5.14
N SER A 173 -22.19 33.18 5.42
CA SER A 173 -23.04 32.38 4.54
C SER A 173 -24.48 32.27 5.03
N ALA A 174 -24.86 32.96 6.12
CA ALA A 174 -26.21 32.95 6.68
C ALA A 174 -27.31 33.32 5.65
N ALA A 175 -27.00 34.14 4.64
CA ALA A 175 -27.92 34.46 3.53
C ALA A 175 -28.07 33.33 2.48
N ARG A 176 -27.16 32.34 2.44
CA ARG A 176 -27.16 31.17 1.54
C ARG A 176 -27.53 29.86 2.25
N SER A 177 -27.72 29.90 3.55
CA SER A 177 -28.06 28.74 4.38
C SER A 177 -29.53 28.40 4.16
N SER A 178 -29.83 27.49 3.24
CA SER A 178 -31.14 26.85 3.21
C SER A 178 -31.40 26.18 4.56
N ALA A 179 -32.68 26.05 4.93
CA ALA A 179 -33.13 25.37 6.15
C ALA A 179 -32.73 23.88 6.27
N ASP A 180 -31.99 23.35 5.28
CA ASP A 180 -31.53 21.96 5.16
C ASP A 180 -30.00 21.78 5.40
N SER A 181 -29.29 22.80 5.90
CA SER A 181 -27.84 22.64 6.16
C SER A 181 -27.60 21.76 7.40
N ASN A 182 -26.81 20.68 7.25
CA ASN A 182 -26.40 19.78 8.36
C ASN A 182 -25.38 20.41 9.31
N LEU A 183 -25.38 21.75 9.44
CA LEU A 183 -24.34 22.51 10.12
C LEU A 183 -24.19 22.10 11.59
N ASP A 184 -25.31 21.90 12.29
CA ASP A 184 -25.28 21.49 13.70
C ASP A 184 -24.55 20.16 13.90
N ASP A 185 -24.79 19.18 13.02
CA ASP A 185 -24.15 17.87 13.11
C ASP A 185 -22.68 17.92 12.67
N ILE A 186 -22.35 18.75 11.68
CA ILE A 186 -20.96 19.06 11.31
C ILE A 186 -20.22 19.70 12.48
N CYS A 187 -20.81 20.70 13.14
CA CYS A 187 -20.24 21.36 14.32
C CYS A 187 -20.11 20.39 15.50
N LYS A 188 -21.10 19.52 15.77
CA LYS A 188 -20.98 18.47 16.78
C LYS A 188 -19.81 17.55 16.47
N LEU A 189 -19.68 17.09 15.22
CA LEU A 189 -18.60 16.23 14.78
C LEU A 189 -17.23 16.92 14.90
N LEU A 190 -17.11 18.21 14.58
CA LEU A 190 -15.83 18.91 14.48
C LEU A 190 -15.43 19.75 15.69
N ARG A 191 -16.24 19.73 16.75
CA ARG A 191 -15.92 20.36 18.03
C ARG A 191 -14.51 19.99 18.52
N SER A 192 -13.80 20.96 19.08
CA SER A 192 -12.46 20.74 19.61
C SER A 192 -12.43 19.55 20.58
N THR A 193 -11.48 18.65 20.35
CA THR A 193 -11.21 17.49 21.21
C THR A 193 -10.22 17.82 22.33
N GLY A 194 -9.60 19.01 22.27
CA GLY A 194 -8.44 19.39 23.08
C GLY A 194 -7.13 18.72 22.64
N TYR A 195 -7.15 17.89 21.59
CA TYR A 195 -5.94 17.27 21.06
C TYR A 195 -5.04 18.32 20.39
N SER A 196 -3.74 18.15 20.54
CA SER A 196 -2.72 18.98 19.88
C SER A 196 -1.57 18.10 19.41
N SER A 197 -1.13 18.33 18.17
CA SER A 197 0.01 17.65 17.55
C SER A 197 1.37 18.28 17.93
N GLN A 198 1.37 19.30 18.79
CA GLN A 198 2.61 19.97 19.22
C GLN A 198 3.44 19.09 20.16
N PRO A 199 4.78 19.10 20.05
CA PRO A 199 5.64 18.33 20.93
C PRO A 199 5.40 18.65 22.42
N GLY A 200 5.23 17.61 23.25
CA GLY A 200 4.95 17.76 24.67
C GLY A 200 3.50 18.10 25.03
N ALA A 201 2.58 18.18 24.05
CA ALA A 201 1.16 18.29 24.33
C ALA A 201 0.66 17.05 25.07
N LYS A 202 -0.17 17.25 26.10
CA LYS A 202 -0.80 16.13 26.81
C LYS A 202 -2.00 15.64 26.02
N ARG A 203 -2.07 14.31 25.83
CA ARG A 203 -3.26 13.67 25.27
C ARG A 203 -4.48 13.96 26.16
N PRO A 204 -5.62 14.43 25.59
CA PRO A 204 -6.86 14.62 26.34
C PRO A 204 -7.39 13.31 26.92
N ALA A 205 -8.18 13.40 27.99
CA ALA A 205 -8.86 12.25 28.54
C ALA A 205 -9.86 11.67 27.52
N ASN A 206 -9.94 10.34 27.45
CA ASN A 206 -10.83 9.60 26.54
C ASN A 206 -10.62 9.92 25.05
N TYR A 207 -9.41 10.28 24.64
CA TYR A 207 -9.05 10.52 23.25
C TYR A 207 -8.25 9.34 22.67
N PRO A 208 -8.57 8.85 21.45
CA PRO A 208 -9.56 9.40 20.50
C PRO A 208 -10.97 8.82 20.62
N GLU A 209 -11.26 7.94 21.57
CA GLU A 209 -12.52 7.19 21.61
C GLU A 209 -13.78 8.06 21.71
N SER A 210 -13.73 9.13 22.50
CA SER A 210 -14.86 10.08 22.62
C SER A 210 -15.11 10.83 21.31
N TYR A 211 -14.08 11.05 20.50
CA TYR A 211 -14.23 11.64 19.17
C TYR A 211 -14.87 10.63 18.20
N PHE A 212 -14.41 9.38 18.22
CA PHE A 212 -14.93 8.31 17.37
C PHE A 212 -16.40 7.95 17.69
N GLN A 213 -16.86 8.24 18.92
CA GLN A 213 -18.24 8.00 19.36
C GLN A 213 -19.24 9.10 18.97
N ARG A 214 -18.78 10.22 18.39
CA ARG A 214 -19.68 11.36 18.08
C ARG A 214 -20.76 11.03 17.05
N VAL A 215 -20.45 10.16 16.09
CA VAL A 215 -21.44 9.57 15.18
C VAL A 215 -21.43 8.07 15.38
N PRO A 216 -22.52 7.48 15.93
CA PRO A 216 -22.55 6.07 16.23
C PRO A 216 -22.58 5.22 14.95
N ILE A 217 -21.98 4.05 15.04
CA ILE A 217 -21.96 3.02 14.00
C ILE A 217 -22.42 1.72 14.65
N SER A 218 -23.08 0.85 13.89
CA SER A 218 -23.51 -0.47 14.35
C SER A 218 -22.38 -1.23 15.06
N ALA A 219 -22.58 -1.55 16.34
CA ALA A 219 -21.61 -2.30 17.14
C ALA A 219 -21.38 -3.72 16.58
N THR A 220 -22.40 -4.31 15.95
CA THR A 220 -22.30 -5.59 15.23
C THR A 220 -21.33 -5.47 14.07
N PHE A 221 -21.49 -4.44 13.24
CA PHE A 221 -20.59 -4.16 12.12
C PHE A 221 -19.13 -3.97 12.59
N ILE A 222 -18.91 -3.12 13.59
CA ILE A 222 -17.58 -2.89 14.18
C ILE A 222 -16.96 -4.22 14.66
N SER A 223 -17.74 -5.04 15.38
CA SER A 223 -17.27 -6.32 15.90
C SER A 223 -16.90 -7.29 14.78
N MET A 224 -17.70 -7.35 13.70
CA MET A 224 -17.44 -8.23 12.55
C MET A 224 -16.20 -7.78 11.77
N VAL A 225 -16.03 -6.48 11.52
CA VAL A 225 -14.85 -5.90 10.86
C VAL A 225 -13.58 -6.19 11.67
N ILE A 226 -13.58 -5.91 12.98
CA ILE A 226 -12.45 -6.22 13.86
C ILE A 226 -12.18 -7.73 13.88
N GLY A 227 -13.22 -8.57 13.84
CA GLY A 227 -13.09 -10.02 13.73
C GLY A 227 -12.33 -10.44 12.46
N ARG A 228 -12.74 -9.94 11.30
CA ARG A 228 -12.10 -10.21 10.01
C ARG A 228 -10.66 -9.71 9.97
N LEU A 229 -10.43 -8.47 10.41
CA LEU A 229 -9.10 -7.88 10.50
C LEU A 229 -8.17 -8.64 11.43
N ARG A 230 -8.67 -9.42 12.40
CA ARG A 230 -7.87 -10.27 13.29
C ARG A 230 -7.62 -11.66 12.71
N SER A 231 -8.62 -12.27 12.10
CA SER A 231 -8.56 -13.68 11.69
C SER A 231 -8.00 -13.88 10.28
N ASP A 232 -8.37 -13.01 9.34
CA ASP A 232 -8.12 -13.25 7.92
C ASP A 232 -6.83 -12.53 7.45
N ASP A 233 -6.39 -12.82 6.22
CA ASP A 233 -5.48 -12.00 5.43
C ASP A 233 -6.32 -11.35 4.32
N ILE A 234 -6.96 -10.21 4.60
CA ILE A 234 -8.01 -9.68 3.73
C ILE A 234 -7.49 -9.28 2.34
N TYR A 235 -6.18 -9.01 2.22
CA TYR A 235 -5.53 -8.64 0.96
C TYR A 235 -4.75 -9.79 0.32
N ASN A 236 -4.74 -10.98 0.93
CA ASN A 236 -3.96 -12.14 0.50
C ASN A 236 -2.46 -11.85 0.29
N GLN A 237 -1.91 -10.88 1.03
CA GLN A 237 -0.54 -10.39 0.87
C GLN A 237 0.52 -11.35 1.41
N VAL A 238 0.16 -12.26 2.32
CA VAL A 238 1.12 -13.25 2.87
C VAL A 238 1.71 -14.13 1.76
N SER A 239 0.95 -14.40 0.70
CA SER A 239 1.45 -15.14 -0.49
C SER A 239 2.65 -14.46 -1.16
N ALA A 240 2.71 -13.13 -1.13
CA ALA A 240 3.82 -12.35 -1.68
C ALA A 240 5.05 -12.36 -0.76
N TYR A 241 4.95 -12.83 0.47
CA TYR A 241 6.00 -12.87 1.50
C TYR A 241 6.13 -14.28 2.10
N PRO A 242 6.81 -15.22 1.41
CA PRO A 242 6.88 -16.62 1.84
C PRO A 242 7.72 -16.85 3.11
N LEU A 243 8.59 -15.90 3.47
CA LEU A 243 9.43 -16.01 4.67
C LEU A 243 8.62 -15.61 5.92
N PRO A 244 8.56 -16.46 6.96
CA PRO A 244 7.81 -16.16 8.18
C PRO A 244 8.21 -14.85 8.87
N GLU A 245 9.48 -14.48 8.78
CA GLU A 245 10.04 -13.24 9.35
C GLU A 245 9.46 -11.98 8.68
N HIS A 246 8.86 -12.10 7.50
CA HIS A 246 8.27 -10.97 6.77
C HIS A 246 6.80 -10.72 7.11
N ARG A 247 6.19 -11.55 7.99
CA ARG A 247 4.76 -11.50 8.32
C ARG A 247 4.29 -10.11 8.71
N SER A 248 5.00 -9.42 9.61
CA SER A 248 4.60 -8.09 10.09
C SER A 248 4.59 -7.04 8.97
N THR A 249 5.48 -7.18 7.98
CA THR A 249 5.49 -6.33 6.79
C THR A 249 4.35 -6.70 5.85
N ALA A 250 4.14 -8.00 5.59
CA ALA A 250 3.06 -8.49 4.74
C ALA A 250 1.67 -8.07 5.24
N LEU A 251 1.48 -8.00 6.55
CA LEU A 251 0.23 -7.62 7.19
C LEU A 251 0.18 -6.13 7.60
N ALA A 252 1.15 -5.32 7.20
CA ALA A 252 1.30 -3.98 7.75
C ALA A 252 0.10 -3.06 7.46
N ASN A 253 -0.47 -3.12 6.25
CA ASN A 253 -1.66 -2.34 5.90
C ASN A 253 -2.87 -2.78 6.74
N GLN A 254 -3.09 -4.09 6.85
CA GLN A 254 -4.16 -4.65 7.69
C GLN A 254 -3.98 -4.28 9.17
N SER A 255 -2.73 -4.27 9.66
CA SER A 255 -2.40 -3.89 11.03
C SER A 255 -2.71 -2.41 11.31
N ALA A 256 -2.46 -1.53 10.34
CA ALA A 256 -2.80 -0.11 10.43
C ALA A 256 -4.32 0.10 10.47
N MET A 257 -5.06 -0.64 9.63
CA MET A 257 -6.53 -0.64 9.67
C MET A 257 -7.06 -1.10 11.02
N LEU A 258 -6.53 -2.21 11.53
CA LEU A 258 -6.93 -2.75 12.83
C LEU A 258 -6.62 -1.76 13.96
N TYR A 259 -5.44 -1.13 13.96
CA TYR A 259 -5.08 -0.10 14.93
C TYR A 259 -6.12 1.02 15.01
N VAL A 260 -6.54 1.56 13.86
CA VAL A 260 -7.57 2.62 13.80
C VAL A 260 -8.93 2.06 14.24
N CYS A 261 -9.32 0.88 13.75
CA CYS A 261 -10.61 0.27 14.02
C CYS A 261 -10.81 -0.04 15.52
N LEU A 262 -9.75 -0.33 16.26
CA LEU A 262 -9.81 -0.60 17.70
C LEU A 262 -10.34 0.60 18.52
N PHE A 263 -10.22 1.83 18.04
CA PHE A 263 -10.78 3.00 18.72
C PHE A 263 -12.32 3.09 18.64
N PHE A 264 -12.96 2.38 17.70
CA PHE A 264 -14.41 2.18 17.71
C PHE A 264 -14.87 1.13 18.75
N SER A 265 -13.94 0.32 19.29
CA SER A 265 -14.22 -0.62 20.38
C SER A 265 -13.17 -0.53 21.50
N PRO A 266 -13.15 0.57 22.28
CA PRO A 266 -12.11 0.82 23.29
C PRO A 266 -12.04 -0.26 24.37
N SER A 267 -13.14 -0.99 24.59
CA SER A 267 -13.18 -2.11 25.54
C SER A 267 -12.11 -3.17 25.23
N ILE A 268 -11.78 -3.39 23.95
CA ILE A 268 -10.74 -4.33 23.53
C ILE A 268 -9.38 -3.86 24.05
N LEU A 269 -9.04 -2.59 23.80
CA LEU A 269 -7.80 -1.96 24.23
C LEU A 269 -7.66 -1.90 25.76
N GLN A 270 -8.76 -1.68 26.49
CA GLN A 270 -8.73 -1.51 27.94
C GLN A 270 -8.75 -2.84 28.71
N THR A 271 -9.65 -3.76 28.35
CA THR A 271 -10.04 -4.88 29.22
C THR A 271 -9.76 -6.27 28.63
N GLN A 272 -9.71 -6.41 27.31
CA GLN A 272 -9.66 -7.72 26.65
C GLN A 272 -8.22 -8.21 26.43
N GLN A 273 -7.56 -8.60 27.51
CA GLN A 273 -6.15 -9.03 27.54
C GLN A 273 -5.81 -10.11 26.50
N ALA A 274 -6.63 -11.17 26.42
CA ALA A 274 -6.39 -12.28 25.49
C ALA A 274 -6.45 -11.83 24.02
N LYS A 275 -7.44 -11.00 23.65
CA LYS A 275 -7.55 -10.47 22.28
C LYS A 275 -6.41 -9.54 21.94
N MET A 276 -6.02 -8.65 22.85
CA MET A 276 -4.88 -7.75 22.61
C MET A 276 -3.56 -8.51 22.48
N ARG A 277 -3.35 -9.58 23.25
CA ARG A 277 -2.17 -10.44 23.11
C ARG A 277 -2.10 -11.07 21.72
N GLU A 278 -3.20 -11.68 21.27
CA GLU A 278 -3.28 -12.26 19.92
C GLU A 278 -3.02 -11.22 18.82
N ILE A 279 -3.57 -10.01 18.96
CA ILE A 279 -3.33 -8.91 18.02
C ILE A 279 -1.84 -8.53 17.98
N VAL A 280 -1.21 -8.33 19.14
CA VAL A 280 0.20 -7.94 19.21
C VAL A 280 1.10 -9.05 18.66
N ASP A 281 0.88 -10.30 19.06
CA ASP A 281 1.69 -11.43 18.60
C ASP A 281 1.59 -11.63 17.08
N LYS A 282 0.41 -11.37 16.49
CA LYS A 282 0.18 -11.48 15.03
C LYS A 282 0.81 -10.31 14.26
N TYR A 283 0.55 -9.07 14.67
CA TYR A 283 0.80 -7.86 13.87
C TYR A 283 1.97 -6.98 14.33
N PHE A 284 2.33 -7.06 15.61
CA PHE A 284 3.31 -6.17 16.25
C PHE A 284 4.41 -6.91 17.05
N PRO A 285 4.93 -8.07 16.62
CA PRO A 285 5.98 -8.78 17.40
C PRO A 285 7.35 -8.10 17.32
N ASP A 286 7.62 -7.37 16.25
CA ASP A 286 8.91 -6.78 15.90
C ASP A 286 8.81 -5.30 15.45
N ASN A 287 7.59 -4.74 15.40
CA ASN A 287 7.30 -3.38 14.97
C ASN A 287 6.38 -2.67 15.97
N TRP A 288 6.79 -1.49 16.44
CA TRP A 288 5.97 -0.61 17.29
C TRP A 288 5.83 0.81 16.73
N VAL A 289 6.53 1.12 15.64
CA VAL A 289 6.28 2.31 14.84
C VAL A 289 5.59 1.90 13.55
N ILE A 290 4.38 2.40 13.33
CA ILE A 290 3.55 2.07 12.17
C ILE A 290 3.22 3.32 11.36
N SER A 291 2.80 3.12 10.10
CA SER A 291 2.21 4.18 9.29
C SER A 291 0.71 3.92 9.15
N ILE A 292 -0.11 4.86 9.60
CA ILE A 292 -1.57 4.69 9.60
C ILE A 292 -2.25 5.19 8.33
N TYR A 293 -1.61 6.09 7.58
CA TYR A 293 -2.06 6.55 6.26
C TYR A 293 -0.98 7.42 5.63
N MET A 294 -0.53 7.12 4.41
CA MET A 294 0.41 7.94 3.61
C MET A 294 1.52 8.62 4.44
N GLY A 295 2.27 7.83 5.20
CA GLY A 295 3.41 8.32 5.98
C GLY A 295 3.09 8.95 7.34
N ILE A 296 1.82 9.05 7.76
CA ILE A 296 1.48 9.47 9.13
C ILE A 296 1.97 8.40 10.10
N THR A 297 3.08 8.68 10.79
CA THR A 297 3.72 7.75 11.73
C THR A 297 3.04 7.76 13.09
N VAL A 298 2.83 6.58 13.66
CA VAL A 298 2.33 6.39 15.02
C VAL A 298 3.25 5.46 15.78
N ASN A 299 3.57 5.83 17.01
CA ASN A 299 4.29 4.98 17.95
C ASN A 299 3.31 4.34 18.93
N LEU A 300 3.20 3.02 18.87
CA LEU A 300 2.25 2.24 19.67
C LEU A 300 2.53 2.38 21.18
N VAL A 301 3.78 2.63 21.58
CA VAL A 301 4.13 2.84 23.00
C VAL A 301 3.38 4.03 23.58
N GLU A 302 3.31 5.12 22.83
CA GLU A 302 2.59 6.33 23.26
C GLU A 302 1.09 6.17 23.01
N ALA A 303 0.72 5.66 21.83
CA ALA A 303 -0.66 5.55 21.43
C ALA A 303 -1.46 4.62 22.34
N TRP A 304 -0.84 3.55 22.85
CA TRP A 304 -1.48 2.58 23.72
C TRP A 304 -1.20 2.75 25.21
N GLU A 305 -0.43 3.75 25.62
CA GLU A 305 -0.12 4.02 27.03
C GLU A 305 -1.34 4.08 27.96
N PRO A 306 -2.49 4.73 27.60
CA PRO A 306 -3.65 4.79 28.48
C PRO A 306 -4.50 3.51 28.49
N TYR A 307 -4.17 2.50 27.69
CA TYR A 307 -4.98 1.31 27.50
C TYR A 307 -4.31 0.08 28.13
N LYS A 308 -4.87 -0.40 29.26
CA LYS A 308 -4.20 -1.42 30.08
C LYS A 308 -3.93 -2.74 29.34
N ALA A 309 -4.88 -3.26 28.56
CA ALA A 309 -4.69 -4.52 27.84
C ALA A 309 -3.71 -4.39 26.68
N ALA A 310 -3.82 -3.30 25.91
CA ALA A 310 -2.91 -3.03 24.80
C ALA A 310 -1.46 -2.81 25.26
N LYS A 311 -1.27 -1.97 26.30
CA LYS A 311 0.04 -1.73 26.92
C LYS A 311 0.67 -3.02 27.45
N THR A 312 -0.12 -3.87 28.11
CA THR A 312 0.38 -5.13 28.67
C THR A 312 0.83 -6.09 27.57
N ALA A 313 0.03 -6.22 26.50
CA ALA A 313 0.35 -7.07 25.37
C ALA A 313 1.64 -6.62 24.65
N LEU A 314 1.83 -5.30 24.49
CA LEU A 314 2.98 -4.75 23.77
C LEU A 314 4.32 -4.92 24.50
N ASN A 315 4.34 -5.17 25.81
CA ASN A 315 5.57 -5.20 26.60
C ASN A 315 6.65 -6.18 26.09
N TYR A 316 6.25 -7.33 25.53
CA TYR A 316 7.22 -8.29 24.98
C TYR A 316 7.94 -7.73 23.75
N THR A 317 7.20 -7.08 22.86
CA THR A 317 7.75 -6.38 21.68
C THR A 317 8.77 -5.32 22.10
N LEU A 318 8.51 -4.62 23.21
CA LEU A 318 9.34 -3.52 23.71
C LEU A 318 10.47 -3.97 24.64
N ASP A 319 10.67 -5.27 24.81
CA ASP A 319 11.78 -5.79 25.62
C ASP A 319 13.12 -5.40 25.00
N SER A 320 14.09 -4.99 25.84
CA SER A 320 15.39 -4.52 25.37
C SER A 320 16.15 -5.57 24.57
N ALA A 321 15.98 -6.86 24.88
CA ALA A 321 16.60 -7.94 24.12
C ALA A 321 15.95 -8.10 22.75
N ASN A 322 14.62 -8.02 22.66
CA ASN A 322 13.90 -8.07 21.38
C ASN A 322 14.28 -6.88 20.48
N ILE A 323 14.27 -5.65 21.02
CA ILE A 323 14.69 -4.45 20.28
C ILE A 323 16.10 -4.62 19.71
N LYS A 324 17.03 -5.11 20.54
CA LYS A 324 18.42 -5.38 20.13
C LYS A 324 18.50 -6.44 19.04
N GLU A 325 17.74 -7.53 19.19
CA GLU A 325 17.69 -8.61 18.21
C GLU A 325 17.22 -8.08 16.84
N GLN A 326 16.10 -7.36 16.80
CA GLN A 326 15.57 -6.82 15.54
C GLN A 326 16.53 -5.80 14.92
N ALA A 327 17.07 -4.86 15.71
CA ALA A 327 18.00 -3.86 15.22
C ALA A 327 19.28 -4.49 14.65
N THR A 328 19.86 -5.47 15.37
CA THR A 328 21.06 -6.19 14.93
C THR A 328 20.79 -7.02 13.66
N ARG A 329 19.61 -7.63 13.55
CA ARG A 329 19.17 -8.37 12.36
C ARG A 329 19.20 -7.47 11.13
N TYR A 330 18.58 -6.29 11.20
CA TYR A 330 18.59 -5.34 10.09
C TYR A 330 19.97 -4.75 9.81
N ALA A 331 20.84 -4.58 10.82
CA ALA A 331 22.23 -4.23 10.56
C ALA A 331 22.94 -5.27 9.68
N ALA A 332 22.80 -6.56 10.02
CA ALA A 332 23.39 -7.66 9.26
C ALA A 332 22.78 -7.78 7.84
N SER A 333 21.46 -7.57 7.70
CA SER A 333 20.80 -7.51 6.39
C SER A 333 21.38 -6.39 5.53
N MET A 334 21.59 -5.19 6.08
CA MET A 334 22.16 -4.06 5.34
C MET A 334 23.58 -4.34 4.81
N GLU A 335 24.41 -5.05 5.58
CA GLU A 335 25.77 -5.46 5.18
C GLU A 335 25.76 -6.42 3.97
N THR A 336 24.71 -7.25 3.86
CA THR A 336 24.56 -8.25 2.78
C THR A 336 23.84 -7.70 1.56
N LEU A 337 22.72 -7.00 1.75
CA LEU A 337 21.82 -6.57 0.68
C LEU A 337 22.45 -5.51 -0.22
N ARG A 338 23.20 -4.57 0.36
CA ARG A 338 23.82 -3.48 -0.40
C ARG A 338 24.77 -3.98 -1.50
N PRO A 339 25.82 -4.78 -1.23
CA PRO A 339 26.69 -5.27 -2.29
C PRO A 339 25.94 -6.15 -3.29
N GLN A 340 24.93 -6.90 -2.84
CA GLN A 340 24.11 -7.74 -3.69
C GLN A 340 23.31 -6.92 -4.71
N VAL A 341 22.55 -5.91 -4.28
CA VAL A 341 21.79 -5.04 -5.21
C VAL A 341 22.73 -4.29 -6.15
N GLN A 342 23.85 -3.78 -5.64
CA GLN A 342 24.85 -3.09 -6.47
C GLN A 342 25.47 -4.01 -7.53
N GLN A 343 25.67 -5.29 -7.22
CA GLN A 343 26.10 -6.28 -8.21
C GLN A 343 25.04 -6.53 -9.27
N LEU A 344 23.76 -6.65 -8.88
CA LEU A 344 22.64 -6.84 -9.80
C LEU A 344 22.48 -5.64 -10.75
N LEU A 345 22.78 -4.44 -10.28
CA LEU A 345 22.72 -3.20 -11.08
C LEU A 345 23.93 -2.97 -11.99
N LYS A 346 24.97 -3.81 -11.93
CA LYS A 346 26.10 -3.67 -12.86
C LYS A 346 25.64 -3.89 -14.29
N GLU A 347 26.14 -3.05 -15.20
CA GLU A 347 25.80 -3.11 -16.62
C GLU A 347 26.05 -4.51 -17.19
N GLY A 348 25.07 -5.02 -17.94
CA GLY A 348 25.13 -6.35 -18.55
C GLY A 348 24.90 -7.53 -17.59
N PHE A 349 24.70 -7.30 -16.28
CA PHE A 349 24.41 -8.36 -15.33
C PHE A 349 22.97 -8.88 -15.50
N LEU A 350 21.98 -7.98 -15.42
CA LEU A 350 20.58 -8.34 -15.66
C LEU A 350 20.33 -8.52 -17.15
N ARG A 351 20.22 -9.79 -17.56
CA ARG A 351 19.85 -10.23 -18.90
C ARG A 351 18.65 -11.15 -18.81
N GLU A 352 17.85 -11.20 -19.87
CA GLU A 352 16.64 -12.02 -19.97
C GLU A 352 16.85 -13.46 -19.45
N GLU A 353 17.89 -14.15 -19.94
CA GLU A 353 18.22 -15.52 -19.54
C GLU A 353 18.51 -15.64 -18.03
N ILE A 354 19.30 -14.72 -17.49
CA ILE A 354 19.68 -14.70 -16.07
C ILE A 354 18.44 -14.47 -15.21
N ILE A 355 17.54 -13.59 -15.63
CA ILE A 355 16.31 -13.31 -14.90
C ILE A 355 15.42 -14.55 -14.84
N LEU A 356 15.17 -15.17 -16.00
CA LEU A 356 14.32 -16.36 -16.10
C LEU A 356 14.86 -17.54 -15.27
N ASP A 357 16.18 -17.70 -15.21
CA ASP A 357 16.81 -18.75 -14.41
C ASP A 357 16.84 -18.43 -12.89
N ASN A 358 16.64 -17.17 -12.49
CA ASN A 358 16.86 -16.72 -11.10
C ASN A 358 15.66 -15.98 -10.48
N ILE A 359 14.44 -16.10 -11.04
CA ILE A 359 13.25 -15.38 -10.56
C ILE A 359 13.07 -15.46 -9.03
N PRO A 360 13.10 -16.64 -8.38
CA PRO A 360 12.89 -16.73 -6.93
C PRO A 360 13.96 -15.97 -6.14
N LYS A 361 15.22 -16.03 -6.57
CA LYS A 361 16.34 -15.35 -5.92
C LYS A 361 16.24 -13.83 -6.05
N LEU A 362 15.85 -13.33 -7.23
CA LEU A 362 15.66 -11.91 -7.47
C LEU A 362 14.49 -11.35 -6.65
N LEU A 363 13.37 -12.08 -6.59
CA LEU A 363 12.22 -11.69 -5.78
C LEU A 363 12.53 -11.71 -4.28
N ASN A 364 13.30 -12.69 -3.79
CA ASN A 364 13.73 -12.71 -2.39
C ASN A 364 14.61 -11.52 -2.05
N CYS A 365 15.59 -11.19 -2.91
CA CYS A 365 16.40 -9.97 -2.76
C CYS A 365 15.52 -8.71 -2.64
N LEU A 366 14.52 -8.56 -3.52
CA LEU A 366 13.57 -7.43 -3.45
C LEU A 366 12.77 -7.39 -2.15
N ARG A 367 12.32 -8.54 -1.65
CA ARG A 367 11.59 -8.64 -0.37
C ARG A 367 12.48 -8.21 0.78
N ASP A 368 13.67 -8.79 0.89
CA ASP A 368 14.61 -8.51 1.97
C ASP A 368 14.98 -7.02 2.00
N CYS A 369 15.23 -6.43 0.82
CA CYS A 369 15.46 -4.99 0.69
C CYS A 369 14.29 -4.17 1.20
N ASN A 370 13.06 -4.41 0.70
CA ASN A 370 11.92 -3.58 1.09
C ASN A 370 11.50 -3.76 2.54
N VAL A 371 11.60 -4.98 3.10
CA VAL A 371 11.35 -5.25 4.51
C VAL A 371 12.36 -4.50 5.39
N ALA A 372 13.65 -4.55 5.05
CA ALA A 372 14.69 -3.84 5.78
C ALA A 372 14.53 -2.31 5.68
N ILE A 373 14.27 -1.79 4.48
CA ILE A 373 14.04 -0.36 4.26
C ILE A 373 12.83 0.11 5.07
N ARG A 374 11.71 -0.62 5.01
CA ARG A 374 10.49 -0.26 5.76
C ARG A 374 10.75 -0.18 7.25
N TRP A 375 11.34 -1.22 7.83
CA TRP A 375 11.58 -1.26 9.26
C TRP A 375 12.51 -0.13 9.71
N LEU A 376 13.63 0.07 9.02
CA LEU A 376 14.62 1.08 9.36
C LEU A 376 14.07 2.51 9.18
N MET A 377 13.33 2.79 8.11
CA MET A 377 12.73 4.11 7.89
C MET A 377 11.69 4.45 8.96
N LEU A 378 10.83 3.51 9.33
CA LEU A 378 9.81 3.74 10.36
C LEU A 378 10.45 3.92 11.73
N HIS A 379 11.35 3.02 12.15
CA HIS A 379 11.90 3.05 13.50
C HIS A 379 12.99 4.11 13.71
N SER A 380 13.48 4.77 12.64
CA SER A 380 14.36 5.95 12.72
C SER A 380 13.64 7.28 12.47
N ALA A 381 12.36 7.27 12.09
CA ALA A 381 11.60 8.49 11.81
C ALA A 381 11.45 9.35 13.08
N GLU A 382 11.92 10.60 13.07
CA GLU A 382 11.83 11.44 14.27
C GLU A 382 10.38 11.82 14.60
N SER A 383 9.49 11.87 13.61
CA SER A 383 8.06 12.15 13.81
C SER A 383 7.36 11.10 14.67
N ALA A 384 7.94 9.91 14.83
CA ALA A 384 7.41 8.84 15.65
C ALA A 384 7.86 8.90 17.12
N TYR A 385 8.74 9.83 17.51
CA TYR A 385 9.28 9.87 18.87
C TYR A 385 9.17 11.28 19.45
N ASP A 386 8.35 11.44 20.48
CA ASP A 386 8.31 12.69 21.25
C ASP A 386 9.68 12.95 21.92
N PRO A 387 10.38 14.05 21.58
CA PRO A 387 11.68 14.37 22.17
C PRO A 387 11.60 14.64 23.68
N ASN A 388 10.41 14.94 24.21
CA ASN A 388 10.22 15.16 25.64
C ASN A 388 10.09 13.85 26.43
N ASN A 389 9.78 12.73 25.77
CA ASN A 389 9.63 11.43 26.42
C ASN A 389 10.97 10.69 26.52
N LYS A 390 11.52 10.57 27.74
CA LYS A 390 12.81 9.92 28.00
C LYS A 390 12.84 8.44 27.56
N ARG A 391 11.77 7.68 27.77
CA ARG A 391 11.70 6.25 27.40
C ARG A 391 11.76 6.09 25.89
N LEU A 392 10.98 6.88 25.16
CA LEU A 392 10.95 6.84 23.69
C LEU A 392 12.31 7.23 23.09
N ARG A 393 12.98 8.24 23.64
CA ARG A 393 14.34 8.61 23.23
C ARG A 393 15.34 7.46 23.44
N GLN A 394 15.35 6.85 24.61
CA GLN A 394 16.25 5.72 24.89
C GLN A 394 16.01 4.54 23.94
N MET A 395 14.75 4.22 23.65
CA MET A 395 14.41 3.18 22.68
C MET A 395 14.89 3.53 21.27
N LYS A 396 14.70 4.78 20.84
CA LYS A 396 15.18 5.25 19.55
C LYS A 396 16.71 5.18 19.48
N ASP A 397 17.41 5.66 20.50
CA ASP A 397 18.86 5.62 20.56
C ASP A 397 19.38 4.18 20.52
N GLN A 398 18.73 3.25 21.22
CA GLN A 398 19.03 1.82 21.13
C GLN A 398 18.87 1.30 19.70
N VAL A 399 17.73 1.57 19.06
CA VAL A 399 17.49 1.17 17.65
C VAL A 399 18.59 1.70 16.74
N LEU A 400 18.92 2.99 16.84
CA LEU A 400 19.91 3.62 15.97
C LEU A 400 21.32 3.03 16.18
N ASN A 401 21.70 2.77 17.42
CA ASN A 401 23.00 2.20 17.77
C ASN A 401 23.11 0.73 17.35
N ASP A 402 22.15 -0.10 17.75
CA ASP A 402 22.18 -1.54 17.50
C ASP A 402 22.00 -1.86 16.01
N SER A 403 21.27 -1.02 15.25
CA SER A 403 21.14 -1.16 13.80
C SER A 403 22.32 -0.56 13.01
N LYS A 404 23.30 0.05 13.68
CA LYS A 404 24.39 0.82 13.05
C LYS A 404 23.85 1.83 12.03
N TYR A 405 22.76 2.52 12.38
CA TYR A 405 22.00 3.33 11.45
C TYR A 405 22.86 4.40 10.77
N ASN A 406 22.80 4.45 9.45
CA ASN A 406 23.39 5.52 8.66
C ASN A 406 22.40 5.99 7.60
N PRO A 407 21.90 7.24 7.69
CA PRO A 407 20.85 7.73 6.80
C PRO A 407 21.29 7.76 5.33
N LYS A 408 22.58 8.00 5.05
CA LYS A 408 23.11 8.00 3.67
C LYS A 408 23.14 6.60 3.08
N ILE A 409 23.52 5.61 3.88
CA ILE A 409 23.58 4.21 3.44
C ILE A 409 22.18 3.66 3.20
N LEU A 410 21.24 3.93 4.12
CA LEU A 410 19.84 3.55 3.95
C LEU A 410 19.23 4.18 2.69
N PHE A 411 19.48 5.48 2.48
CA PHE A 411 18.98 6.17 1.29
C PHE A 411 19.59 5.61 0.00
N GLN A 412 20.89 5.29 -0.01
CA GLN A 412 21.52 4.63 -1.16
C GLN A 412 20.89 3.27 -1.44
N LEU A 413 20.63 2.45 -0.41
CA LEU A 413 19.95 1.18 -0.60
C LEU A 413 18.53 1.37 -1.15
N LEU A 414 17.78 2.37 -0.67
CA LEU A 414 16.47 2.71 -1.20
C LEU A 414 16.54 3.06 -2.70
N LEU A 415 17.52 3.87 -3.10
CA LEU A 415 17.73 4.25 -4.50
C LEU A 415 18.11 3.04 -5.37
N ASP A 416 19.10 2.26 -4.92
CA ASP A 416 19.55 1.06 -5.61
C ASP A 416 18.40 0.05 -5.74
N THR A 417 17.59 -0.14 -4.70
CA THR A 417 16.43 -1.04 -4.70
C THR A 417 15.34 -0.54 -5.65
N ALA A 418 15.03 0.76 -5.65
CA ALA A 418 14.05 1.35 -6.55
C ALA A 418 14.48 1.23 -8.03
N GLN A 419 15.77 1.42 -8.31
CA GLN A 419 16.33 1.20 -9.65
C GLN A 419 16.20 -0.27 -10.05
N PHE A 420 16.58 -1.18 -9.16
CA PHE A 420 16.52 -2.62 -9.41
C PHE A 420 15.09 -3.08 -9.68
N GLU A 421 14.12 -2.63 -8.89
CA GLU A 421 12.69 -2.88 -9.11
C GLU A 421 12.23 -2.38 -10.47
N PHE A 422 12.58 -1.14 -10.83
CA PHE A 422 12.17 -0.54 -12.08
C PHE A 422 12.73 -1.32 -13.28
N THR A 423 14.04 -1.56 -13.30
CA THR A 423 14.70 -2.32 -14.36
C THR A 423 14.10 -3.72 -14.50
N LEU A 424 13.90 -4.43 -13.38
CA LEU A 424 13.35 -5.78 -13.41
C LEU A 424 11.89 -5.79 -13.90
N LYS A 425 11.06 -4.83 -13.46
CA LYS A 425 9.67 -4.68 -13.91
C LYS A 425 9.58 -4.42 -15.41
N GLU A 426 10.39 -3.51 -15.95
CA GLU A 426 10.36 -3.19 -17.39
C GLU A 426 10.81 -4.38 -18.24
N MET A 427 11.85 -5.10 -17.82
CA MET A 427 12.27 -6.34 -18.50
C MET A 427 11.17 -7.41 -18.48
N PHE A 428 10.48 -7.59 -17.34
CA PHE A 428 9.36 -8.54 -17.26
C PHE A 428 8.15 -8.14 -18.11
N LYS A 429 7.80 -6.85 -18.15
CA LYS A 429 6.72 -6.36 -19.03
C LYS A 429 7.06 -6.59 -20.50
N GLN A 430 8.30 -6.32 -20.91
CA GLN A 430 8.74 -6.60 -22.26
C GLN A 430 8.66 -8.11 -22.57
N MET A 431 9.20 -8.95 -21.68
CA MET A 431 9.13 -10.41 -21.83
C MET A 431 7.70 -10.94 -21.92
N LEU A 432 6.76 -10.40 -21.14
CA LEU A 432 5.34 -10.77 -21.21
C LEU A 432 4.70 -10.36 -22.53
N THR A 433 5.04 -9.17 -23.04
CA THR A 433 4.51 -8.64 -24.31
C THR A 433 5.02 -9.46 -25.51
N GLU A 434 6.30 -9.85 -25.48
CA GLU A 434 6.94 -10.63 -26.54
C GLU A 434 6.76 -12.15 -26.37
N LYS A 435 6.10 -12.60 -25.30
CA LYS A 435 6.04 -14.01 -24.85
C LYS A 435 5.59 -14.96 -25.96
N GLN A 436 4.43 -14.69 -26.56
CA GLN A 436 3.87 -15.55 -27.59
C GLN A 436 4.72 -15.54 -28.87
N ILE A 437 5.15 -14.35 -29.31
CA ILE A 437 5.95 -14.17 -30.53
C ILE A 437 7.27 -14.93 -30.43
N LYS A 438 8.00 -14.79 -29.31
CA LYS A 438 9.26 -15.52 -29.07
C LYS A 438 9.04 -17.02 -29.02
N TRP A 439 7.98 -17.48 -28.33
CA TRP A 439 7.68 -18.90 -28.23
C TRP A 439 7.40 -19.53 -29.59
N GLU A 440 6.61 -18.88 -30.43
CA GLU A 440 6.31 -19.33 -31.80
C GLU A 440 7.55 -19.30 -32.69
N SER A 441 8.41 -18.29 -32.55
CA SER A 441 9.69 -18.21 -33.26
C SER A 441 10.62 -19.38 -32.90
N TYR A 442 10.75 -19.73 -31.61
CA TYR A 442 11.56 -20.88 -31.19
C TYR A 442 10.96 -22.21 -31.64
N LYS A 443 9.62 -22.33 -31.65
CA LYS A 443 8.93 -23.51 -32.19
C LYS A 443 9.30 -23.72 -33.67
N LYS A 444 9.23 -22.65 -34.45
CA LYS A 444 9.53 -22.64 -35.88
C LYS A 444 11.00 -22.99 -36.13
N GLU A 445 11.94 -22.32 -35.49
CA GLU A 445 13.37 -22.62 -35.65
C GLU A 445 13.70 -24.07 -35.24
N GLY A 446 13.12 -24.56 -34.14
CA GLY A 446 13.28 -25.94 -33.70
C GLY A 446 12.75 -26.97 -34.70
N SER A 447 11.58 -26.74 -35.30
CA SER A 447 11.01 -27.66 -36.29
C SER A 447 11.77 -27.60 -37.62
N GLU A 448 12.15 -26.42 -38.09
CA GLU A 448 12.92 -26.25 -39.32
C GLU A 448 14.27 -26.95 -39.25
N ARG A 449 15.00 -26.87 -38.12
CA ARG A 449 16.26 -27.59 -37.90
C ARG A 449 16.10 -29.11 -37.96
N MET A 450 15.00 -29.64 -37.44
CA MET A 450 14.68 -31.07 -37.52
C MET A 450 14.32 -31.50 -38.95
N THR A 451 13.58 -30.66 -39.69
CA THR A 451 13.27 -30.88 -41.10
C THR A 451 14.55 -30.88 -41.96
N GLU A 452 15.48 -29.94 -41.72
CA GLU A 452 16.77 -29.89 -42.40
C GLU A 452 17.63 -31.13 -42.12
N LEU A 453 17.68 -31.60 -40.87
CA LEU A 453 18.36 -32.87 -40.55
C LEU A 453 17.72 -34.06 -41.28
N ALA A 454 16.39 -34.12 -41.37
CA ALA A 454 15.73 -35.16 -42.13
C ALA A 454 16.10 -35.12 -43.63
N GLU A 455 16.24 -33.93 -44.23
CA GLU A 455 16.69 -33.77 -45.61
C GLU A 455 18.15 -34.22 -45.81
N VAL A 456 19.01 -33.98 -44.82
CA VAL A 456 20.41 -34.46 -44.83
C VAL A 456 20.44 -35.99 -44.86
N PHE A 457 19.72 -36.66 -43.96
CA PHE A 457 19.65 -38.13 -43.92
C PHE A 457 18.86 -38.75 -45.09
N SER A 458 18.07 -37.96 -45.82
CA SER A 458 17.43 -38.41 -47.07
C SER A 458 18.38 -38.50 -48.26
N GLY A 459 19.54 -37.84 -48.19
CA GLY A 459 20.51 -37.70 -49.29
C GLY A 459 20.22 -36.52 -50.24
N VAL A 460 19.17 -35.73 -49.99
CA VAL A 460 18.81 -34.56 -50.81
C VAL A 460 19.76 -33.38 -50.57
N LYS A 461 20.15 -33.14 -49.32
CA LYS A 461 21.17 -32.14 -48.94
C LYS A 461 22.46 -32.86 -48.54
N PRO A 462 23.46 -32.96 -49.43
CA PRO A 462 24.68 -33.72 -49.13
C PRO A 462 25.48 -33.01 -48.05
N LEU A 463 25.81 -33.76 -47.00
CA LEU A 463 26.62 -33.31 -45.88
C LEU A 463 27.83 -34.25 -45.76
N THR A 464 29.03 -33.68 -45.63
CA THR A 464 30.28 -34.45 -45.67
C THR A 464 30.27 -35.52 -44.57
N ARG A 465 30.50 -36.79 -44.94
CA ARG A 465 30.52 -37.95 -44.03
C ARG A 465 29.17 -38.26 -43.36
N VAL A 466 28.04 -37.93 -44.00
CA VAL A 466 26.71 -38.44 -43.62
C VAL A 466 26.17 -39.32 -44.73
N GLU A 467 25.85 -40.57 -44.41
CA GLU A 467 25.20 -41.50 -45.32
C GLU A 467 23.67 -41.40 -45.23
N LYS A 468 23.00 -41.73 -46.33
CA LYS A 468 21.54 -41.80 -46.37
C LYS A 468 21.04 -42.83 -45.34
N ASN A 469 20.10 -42.44 -44.49
CA ASN A 469 19.49 -43.30 -43.49
C ASN A 469 17.98 -43.02 -43.39
N GLU A 470 17.17 -43.92 -43.93
CA GLU A 470 15.72 -43.75 -44.02
C GLU A 470 15.02 -43.77 -42.65
N ASN A 471 15.57 -44.51 -41.68
CA ASN A 471 15.04 -44.57 -40.32
C ASN A 471 15.25 -43.24 -39.59
N LEU A 472 16.47 -42.68 -39.65
CA LEU A 472 16.76 -41.37 -39.06
C LEU A 472 16.01 -40.24 -39.76
N GLN A 473 15.89 -40.29 -41.09
CA GLN A 473 15.06 -39.37 -41.85
C GLN A 473 13.61 -39.36 -41.35
N ALA A 474 12.98 -40.54 -41.22
CA ALA A 474 11.61 -40.65 -40.73
C ALA A 474 11.48 -40.15 -39.28
N TRP A 475 12.45 -40.49 -38.43
CA TRP A 475 12.48 -40.05 -37.04
C TRP A 475 12.56 -38.52 -36.90
N PHE A 476 13.49 -37.86 -37.61
CA PHE A 476 13.62 -36.41 -37.56
C PHE A 476 12.39 -35.68 -38.12
N ARG A 477 11.73 -36.22 -39.16
CA ARG A 477 10.44 -35.69 -39.65
C ARG A 477 9.35 -35.77 -38.59
N GLU A 478 9.29 -36.89 -37.88
CA GLU A 478 8.28 -37.07 -36.83
C GLU A 478 8.55 -36.14 -35.65
N ILE A 479 9.80 -35.97 -35.22
CA ILE A 479 10.16 -34.98 -34.19
C ILE A 479 9.79 -33.55 -34.63
N SER A 480 10.09 -33.17 -35.88
CA SER A 480 9.70 -31.86 -36.43
C SER A 480 8.18 -31.64 -36.33
N LYS A 481 7.38 -32.61 -36.77
CA LYS A 481 5.92 -32.57 -36.68
C LYS A 481 5.43 -32.49 -35.23
N GLN A 482 6.09 -33.20 -34.30
CA GLN A 482 5.76 -33.13 -32.89
C GLN A 482 6.06 -31.76 -32.29
N ILE A 483 7.17 -31.11 -32.67
CA ILE A 483 7.48 -29.73 -32.29
C ILE A 483 6.41 -28.77 -32.84
N GLU A 484 6.04 -28.88 -34.12
CA GLU A 484 5.02 -28.01 -34.73
C GLU A 484 3.65 -28.14 -34.06
N SER A 485 3.30 -29.36 -33.62
CA SER A 485 2.05 -29.67 -32.93
C SER A 485 1.95 -29.09 -31.51
N LEU A 486 3.04 -28.53 -30.96
CA LEU A 486 3.00 -27.87 -29.66
C LEU A 486 2.06 -26.65 -29.72
N ASN A 487 1.18 -26.56 -28.74
CA ASN A 487 0.17 -25.51 -28.62
C ASN A 487 0.52 -24.57 -27.45
N TYR A 488 0.59 -23.27 -27.73
CA TYR A 488 0.87 -22.25 -26.72
C TYR A 488 -0.24 -22.15 -25.66
N GLU A 489 -1.51 -22.29 -26.08
CA GLU A 489 -2.68 -22.17 -25.19
C GLU A 489 -2.72 -23.28 -24.14
N ASP A 490 -2.26 -24.49 -24.49
CA ASP A 490 -2.10 -25.60 -23.53
C ASP A 490 -0.67 -25.64 -22.98
N SER A 491 -0.33 -24.60 -22.23
CA SER A 491 1.03 -24.39 -21.73
C SER A 491 1.58 -25.56 -20.91
N THR A 492 0.72 -26.25 -20.16
CA THR A 492 1.12 -27.36 -19.31
C THR A 492 1.43 -28.62 -20.11
N ALA A 493 0.55 -28.99 -21.06
CA ALA A 493 0.81 -30.16 -21.90
C ALA A 493 1.98 -29.90 -22.86
N ALA A 494 2.05 -28.70 -23.44
CA ALA A 494 3.16 -28.28 -24.28
C ALA A 494 4.49 -28.35 -23.51
N GLY A 495 4.55 -27.83 -22.28
CA GLY A 495 5.75 -27.92 -21.45
C GLY A 495 6.22 -29.36 -21.20
N ARG A 496 5.30 -30.28 -20.86
CA ARG A 496 5.65 -31.70 -20.64
C ARG A 496 6.14 -32.38 -21.93
N LYS A 497 5.47 -32.13 -23.06
CA LYS A 497 5.85 -32.70 -24.35
C LYS A 497 7.20 -32.17 -24.82
N THR A 498 7.48 -30.88 -24.61
CA THR A 498 8.80 -30.30 -24.91
C THR A 498 9.93 -30.96 -24.11
N VAL A 499 9.72 -31.26 -22.83
CA VAL A 499 10.71 -32.02 -22.02
C VAL A 499 10.96 -33.41 -22.59
N GLN A 500 9.91 -34.12 -23.02
CA GLN A 500 10.05 -35.44 -23.66
C GLN A 500 10.83 -35.35 -24.98
N LEU A 501 10.58 -34.32 -25.80
CA LEU A 501 11.30 -34.09 -27.05
C LEU A 501 12.79 -33.78 -26.81
N ILE A 502 13.11 -32.98 -25.78
CA ILE A 502 14.50 -32.72 -25.40
C ILE A 502 15.21 -34.03 -25.02
N GLN A 503 14.56 -34.87 -24.21
CA GLN A 503 15.12 -36.16 -23.80
C GLN A 503 15.36 -37.08 -25.01
N ALA A 504 14.40 -37.18 -25.93
CA ALA A 504 14.53 -37.95 -27.16
C ALA A 504 15.69 -37.48 -28.05
N LEU A 505 15.95 -36.16 -28.10
CA LEU A 505 17.09 -35.58 -28.81
C LEU A 505 18.45 -35.84 -28.15
N VAL A 506 18.49 -36.09 -26.84
CA VAL A 506 19.70 -36.52 -26.15
C VAL A 506 19.96 -37.99 -26.48
N GLU A 507 18.94 -38.84 -26.35
CA GLU A 507 19.06 -40.28 -26.60
C GLU A 507 19.48 -40.59 -28.04
N VAL A 508 18.89 -39.92 -29.05
CA VAL A 508 19.26 -40.16 -30.46
C VAL A 508 20.72 -39.80 -30.75
N GLN A 509 21.27 -38.82 -30.03
CA GLN A 509 22.66 -38.41 -30.18
C GLN A 509 23.62 -39.50 -29.70
N GLU A 510 23.29 -40.14 -28.56
CA GLU A 510 24.09 -41.19 -27.92
C GLU A 510 23.96 -42.54 -28.65
N PHE A 511 22.75 -42.98 -29.00
CA PHE A 511 22.52 -44.34 -29.56
C PHE A 511 23.00 -44.53 -31.01
N HIS A 512 23.11 -43.46 -31.80
CA HIS A 512 23.45 -43.54 -33.23
C HIS A 512 24.87 -43.09 -33.57
N GLN A 513 25.75 -42.89 -32.57
CA GLN A 513 27.11 -42.38 -32.76
C GLN A 513 27.15 -41.06 -33.56
N LEU A 514 26.07 -40.26 -33.51
CA LEU A 514 25.96 -38.99 -34.24
C LEU A 514 26.95 -37.94 -33.72
N GLU A 515 27.56 -38.20 -32.56
CA GLU A 515 28.71 -37.50 -31.98
C GLU A 515 29.88 -37.34 -32.95
N SER A 516 30.05 -38.26 -33.90
CA SER A 516 31.14 -38.19 -34.88
C SER A 516 30.95 -37.10 -35.94
N ASN A 517 29.76 -36.53 -36.06
CA ASN A 517 29.46 -35.45 -36.99
C ASN A 517 29.14 -34.14 -36.25
N LEU A 518 30.11 -33.22 -36.26
CA LEU A 518 30.02 -31.94 -35.57
C LEU A 518 28.79 -31.11 -36.00
N GLN A 519 28.44 -31.15 -37.28
CA GLN A 519 27.33 -30.35 -37.80
C GLN A 519 25.99 -30.95 -37.31
N VAL A 520 25.80 -32.28 -37.38
CA VAL A 520 24.61 -32.92 -36.80
C VAL A 520 24.49 -32.65 -35.29
N CYS A 521 25.60 -32.73 -34.56
CA CYS A 521 25.63 -32.36 -33.14
C CYS A 521 25.18 -30.92 -32.89
N GLN A 522 25.62 -29.99 -33.72
CA GLN A 522 25.23 -28.59 -33.62
C GLN A 522 23.73 -28.40 -33.84
N PHE A 523 23.15 -29.04 -34.86
CA PHE A 523 21.70 -28.99 -35.12
C PHE A 523 20.88 -29.55 -33.95
N LEU A 524 21.31 -30.67 -33.38
CA LEU A 524 20.67 -31.27 -32.19
C LEU A 524 20.78 -30.34 -30.98
N ALA A 525 21.96 -29.74 -30.76
CA ALA A 525 22.20 -28.80 -29.67
C ALA A 525 21.35 -27.53 -29.80
N ASP A 526 21.28 -26.95 -31.00
CA ASP A 526 20.48 -25.75 -31.27
C ASP A 526 18.98 -26.04 -31.11
N THR A 527 18.51 -27.20 -31.57
CA THR A 527 17.11 -27.59 -31.38
C THR A 527 16.78 -27.76 -29.90
N ARG A 528 17.62 -28.44 -29.12
CA ARG A 528 17.45 -28.51 -27.66
C ARG A 528 17.45 -27.12 -27.02
N LYS A 529 18.34 -26.23 -27.46
CA LYS A 529 18.39 -24.85 -26.98
C LYS A 529 17.05 -24.12 -27.24
N PHE A 530 16.49 -24.22 -28.45
CA PHE A 530 15.19 -23.62 -28.75
C PHE A 530 14.06 -24.21 -27.89
N LEU A 531 14.02 -25.54 -27.72
CA LEU A 531 13.04 -26.20 -26.86
C LEU A 531 13.16 -25.79 -25.38
N HIS A 532 14.39 -25.63 -24.87
CA HIS A 532 14.62 -25.09 -23.53
C HIS A 532 14.13 -23.63 -23.41
N GLN A 533 14.37 -22.80 -24.42
CA GLN A 533 13.87 -21.42 -24.42
C GLN A 533 12.33 -21.37 -24.48
N MET A 534 11.69 -22.27 -25.24
CA MET A 534 10.22 -22.40 -25.22
C MET A 534 9.68 -22.70 -23.81
N ILE A 535 10.32 -23.58 -23.04
CA ILE A 535 9.94 -23.88 -21.64
C ILE A 535 10.14 -22.64 -20.76
N ARG A 536 11.25 -21.90 -20.92
CA ARG A 536 11.51 -20.69 -20.16
C ARG A 536 10.46 -19.60 -20.44
N THR A 537 10.20 -19.34 -21.72
CA THR A 537 9.25 -18.32 -22.16
C THR A 537 7.83 -18.62 -21.69
N ILE A 538 7.39 -19.89 -21.72
CA ILE A 538 6.02 -20.23 -21.32
C ILE A 538 5.76 -20.05 -19.82
N ASN A 539 6.82 -20.21 -19.00
CA ASN A 539 6.77 -20.07 -17.54
C ASN A 539 6.74 -18.62 -17.03
N ILE A 540 6.84 -17.63 -17.91
CA ILE A 540 6.74 -16.22 -17.53
C ILE A 540 5.31 -15.91 -17.11
N LYS A 541 5.11 -15.50 -15.85
CA LYS A 541 3.80 -15.26 -15.24
C LYS A 541 3.63 -13.79 -14.83
N GLU A 542 2.43 -13.27 -15.03
CA GLU A 542 2.03 -11.92 -14.58
C GLU A 542 2.08 -11.77 -13.05
N GLU A 543 1.85 -12.87 -12.32
CA GLU A 543 1.95 -12.94 -10.84
C GLU A 543 3.30 -12.41 -10.30
N VAL A 544 4.37 -12.53 -11.08
CA VAL A 544 5.68 -11.98 -10.74
C VAL A 544 5.65 -10.45 -10.66
N LEU A 545 4.96 -9.78 -11.59
CA LEU A 545 4.78 -8.33 -11.57
C LEU A 545 3.88 -7.90 -10.40
N ILE A 546 2.81 -8.65 -10.11
CA ILE A 546 1.93 -8.40 -8.97
C ILE A 546 2.74 -8.46 -7.66
N THR A 547 3.57 -9.49 -7.51
CA THR A 547 4.48 -9.63 -6.36
C THR A 547 5.41 -8.42 -6.21
N MET A 548 6.03 -7.96 -7.31
CA MET A 548 6.92 -6.79 -7.26
C MET A 548 6.18 -5.48 -6.97
N GLN A 549 4.89 -5.39 -7.29
CA GLN A 549 4.05 -4.24 -6.92
C GLN A 549 3.72 -4.24 -5.43
N ILE A 550 3.32 -5.40 -4.89
CA ILE A 550 3.02 -5.55 -3.45
C ILE A 550 4.27 -5.25 -2.62
N VAL A 551 5.40 -5.89 -2.97
CA VAL A 551 6.65 -5.78 -2.20
C VAL A 551 7.29 -4.40 -2.28
N GLY A 552 7.10 -3.70 -3.40
CA GLY A 552 7.64 -2.35 -3.64
C GLY A 552 6.80 -1.21 -3.08
N ASP A 553 5.75 -1.47 -2.29
CA ASP A 553 4.94 -0.42 -1.68
C ASP A 553 5.79 0.50 -0.80
N LEU A 554 5.70 1.81 -1.05
CA LEU A 554 6.42 2.86 -0.33
C LEU A 554 5.47 3.88 0.33
N SER A 555 4.17 3.58 0.39
CA SER A 555 3.15 4.47 0.96
C SER A 555 3.48 4.94 2.40
N TYR A 556 4.12 4.06 3.19
CA TYR A 556 4.56 4.33 4.56
C TYR A 556 5.63 5.42 4.69
N ALA A 557 6.36 5.72 3.61
CA ALA A 557 7.48 6.65 3.62
C ALA A 557 7.11 8.05 3.12
N TRP A 558 5.87 8.28 2.69
CA TRP A 558 5.45 9.51 2.01
C TRP A 558 5.86 10.80 2.74
N GLN A 559 5.69 10.86 4.07
CA GLN A 559 6.12 12.01 4.90
C GLN A 559 7.55 11.87 5.46
N ILE A 560 8.13 10.69 5.38
CA ILE A 560 9.45 10.37 5.97
C ILE A 560 10.56 10.68 4.96
N ILE A 561 10.30 10.48 3.67
CA ILE A 561 11.30 10.53 2.60
C ILE A 561 11.88 11.94 2.38
N ASP A 562 11.11 13.00 2.66
CA ASP A 562 11.57 14.39 2.49
C ASP A 562 12.74 14.77 3.40
N ARG A 563 13.01 13.96 4.44
CA ARG A 563 14.13 14.15 5.36
C ARG A 563 15.49 13.85 4.72
N TYR A 564 15.52 13.03 3.67
CA TYR A 564 16.73 12.81 2.90
C TYR A 564 16.93 14.04 2.02
N ARG A 565 17.91 14.90 2.37
CA ARG A 565 18.19 16.23 1.77
C ARG A 565 18.67 16.17 0.31
N ARG A 566 17.92 15.49 -0.56
CA ARG A 566 18.14 15.30 -2.00
C ARG A 566 16.79 15.19 -2.74
N PRO A 567 16.05 16.31 -2.89
CA PRO A 567 14.68 16.29 -3.44
C PRO A 567 14.55 15.62 -4.82
N ALA A 568 15.55 15.80 -5.70
CA ALA A 568 15.54 15.17 -7.04
C ALA A 568 15.68 13.64 -6.98
N GLU A 569 16.48 13.11 -6.06
CA GLU A 569 16.64 11.66 -5.88
C GLU A 569 15.41 11.06 -5.17
N CYS A 570 14.81 11.77 -4.22
CA CYS A 570 13.54 11.38 -3.62
C CYS A 570 12.41 11.32 -4.66
N LEU A 571 12.32 12.33 -5.54
CA LEU A 571 11.36 12.33 -6.65
C LEU A 571 11.63 11.19 -7.62
N THR A 572 12.88 10.83 -7.88
CA THR A 572 13.25 9.70 -8.74
C THR A 572 12.78 8.37 -8.15
N VAL A 573 13.00 8.14 -6.86
CA VAL A 573 12.49 6.95 -6.15
C VAL A 573 10.96 6.90 -6.21
N LEU A 574 10.30 8.03 -5.95
CA LEU A 574 8.85 8.13 -6.04
C LEU A 574 8.38 7.85 -7.47
N LEU A 575 9.02 8.37 -8.51
CA LEU A 575 8.65 8.11 -9.91
C LEU A 575 8.83 6.64 -10.30
N TRP A 576 9.95 6.01 -9.93
CA TRP A 576 10.23 4.61 -10.22
C TRP A 576 9.25 3.65 -9.51
N ARG A 577 8.77 4.03 -8.31
CA ARG A 577 7.83 3.21 -7.53
C ARG A 577 6.35 3.59 -7.72
N ALA A 578 6.04 4.84 -8.06
CA ALA A 578 4.67 5.33 -8.26
C ALA A 578 3.98 4.76 -9.51
N GLY A 579 4.71 4.04 -10.37
CA GLY A 579 4.11 3.17 -11.39
C GLY A 579 3.09 2.17 -10.84
N GLY A 580 3.08 1.90 -9.53
CA GLY A 580 2.06 1.08 -8.84
C GLY A 580 0.97 1.86 -8.08
N LEU A 581 1.11 3.17 -7.85
CA LEU A 581 0.13 4.00 -7.13
C LEU A 581 -1.04 4.46 -8.03
N ARG A 582 -0.89 4.39 -9.36
CA ARG A 582 -1.97 4.75 -10.31
C ARG A 582 -3.08 3.71 -10.46
N GLN A 583 -3.01 2.56 -9.79
CA GLN A 583 -4.00 1.47 -9.94
C GLN A 583 -5.01 1.34 -8.79
N LYS A 584 -4.96 2.20 -7.76
CA LYS A 584 -6.06 2.33 -6.79
C LYS A 584 -6.62 3.76 -6.80
N GLY A 585 -7.50 4.01 -7.77
CA GLY A 585 -8.62 4.96 -7.72
C GLY A 585 -8.47 6.27 -6.92
N ALA A 586 -7.37 7.00 -7.08
CA ALA A 586 -7.19 8.34 -6.55
C ALA A 586 -6.91 9.33 -7.69
N VAL A 587 -7.98 9.70 -8.40
CA VAL A 587 -8.20 11.03 -9.01
C VAL A 587 -9.62 11.44 -8.66
#